data_AF-A0A4V2EWT5-F1
#
_entry.id   AF-A0A4V2EWT5-F1
#
_cell.length_a   1.000
_cell.length_b   1.000
_cell.length_c   1.000
_cell.angle_alpha   90.00
_cell.angle_beta   90.00
_cell.angle_gamma   90.00
#
_symmetry.space_group_name_H-M   'P 1'
#
loop_
_entity.id
_entity.type
_entity.pdbx_description
1 polymer ?
#
loop_
_entity_poly.entity_id
_entity_poly.type
_entity_poly.pdbx_seq_one_letter_code
_entity_poly.pdbx_strand_id
1 'polypeptide(L)'
;MNFPALRPLFTVGLLTLAGLCSLLTGCAATSSAAPAANVATASVQQLDTVLRGAASNRPVSLQLSTNQVRTGDTLGVQLRATRGGHAYLFQLGTDGKTLSMVFPNAVDGANHLAPDTTLVLPRETWRMTARGPAGLGYMLAVVTDQPLDLLALQAQVQSGKLEIAGAYGAGLAALREVAP
;
A
#
# COMPACT_ATOMS: atom_id res chain seq x y z
N MET A 1 -46.36 55.30 -12.18
CA MET A 1 -45.22 56.19 -12.48
C MET A 1 -44.28 55.45 -13.43
N ASN A 2 -43.99 56.12 -14.53
CA ASN A 2 -42.90 55.94 -15.50
C ASN A 2 -42.83 54.68 -16.41
N PHE A 3 -43.05 54.94 -17.70
CA PHE A 3 -42.67 54.24 -18.94
C PHE A 3 -41.11 54.19 -19.13
N PRO A 4 -40.54 53.74 -20.28
CA PRO A 4 -40.61 52.44 -20.96
C PRO A 4 -39.22 51.94 -21.47
N ALA A 5 -39.26 50.90 -22.31
CA ALA A 5 -38.21 50.24 -23.10
C ALA A 5 -37.13 51.10 -23.79
N LEU A 6 -35.95 50.49 -24.03
CA LEU A 6 -35.18 50.62 -25.28
C LEU A 6 -34.11 49.49 -25.40
N ARG A 7 -34.28 48.59 -26.38
CA ARG A 7 -33.18 47.92 -27.14
C ARG A 7 -32.96 48.76 -28.41
N PRO A 8 -32.01 48.45 -29.33
CA PRO A 8 -30.69 47.80 -29.28
C PRO A 8 -29.62 48.73 -29.93
N LEU A 9 -28.35 48.32 -30.05
CA LEU A 9 -27.62 48.34 -31.35
C LEU A 9 -26.22 47.73 -31.26
N PHE A 10 -25.91 46.99 -32.33
CA PHE A 10 -24.66 46.40 -32.78
C PHE A 10 -23.41 47.29 -32.70
N THR A 11 -22.23 46.67 -32.51
CA THR A 11 -20.94 46.93 -33.21
C THR A 11 -19.95 45.83 -32.75
N VAL A 12 -19.73 44.77 -33.55
CA VAL A 12 -18.62 44.58 -34.52
C VAL A 12 -17.24 44.75 -33.89
N GLY A 13 -16.48 43.66 -33.88
CA GLY A 13 -15.08 43.63 -33.46
C GLY A 13 -14.43 42.27 -33.73
N LEU A 14 -14.45 41.85 -34.99
CA LEU A 14 -13.61 40.77 -35.50
C LEU A 14 -12.15 41.28 -35.48
N LEU A 15 -11.28 40.65 -34.69
CA LEU A 15 -9.84 40.83 -34.82
C LEU A 15 -9.16 39.47 -34.95
N THR A 16 -8.94 39.07 -36.19
CA THR A 16 -7.97 38.06 -36.58
C THR A 16 -6.58 38.71 -36.62
N LEU A 17 -5.62 38.13 -35.90
CA LEU A 17 -4.20 38.37 -36.11
C LEU A 17 -3.48 37.02 -36.12
N ALA A 18 -2.96 36.71 -37.31
CA ALA A 18 -2.06 35.60 -37.58
C ALA A 18 -0.60 36.02 -37.30
N GLY A 19 0.24 35.02 -37.00
CA GLY A 19 1.70 35.13 -36.92
C GLY A 19 2.20 35.33 -35.47
N LEU A 20 3.21 34.65 -34.97
CA LEU A 20 4.44 34.19 -35.62
C LEU A 20 5.07 33.05 -34.80
N CYS A 21 5.71 32.14 -35.53
CA CYS A 21 6.56 31.06 -35.07
C CYS A 21 7.67 31.52 -34.11
N SER A 22 7.93 30.77 -33.04
CA SER A 22 9.24 30.72 -32.38
C SER A 22 9.47 29.33 -31.79
N LEU A 23 10.23 28.55 -32.55
CA LEU A 23 10.98 27.38 -32.11
C LEU A 23 11.95 27.80 -31.01
N LEU A 24 12.05 27.01 -29.93
CA LEU A 24 13.29 26.61 -29.24
C LEU A 24 12.95 26.00 -27.87
N THR A 25 13.74 24.98 -27.49
CA THR A 25 13.87 24.46 -26.11
C THR A 25 12.71 23.53 -25.71
N GLY A 26 12.83 22.22 -25.88
CA GLY A 26 13.81 21.40 -25.18
C GLY A 26 13.04 20.61 -24.11
N CYS A 27 12.90 19.30 -24.32
CA CYS A 27 12.30 18.39 -23.35
C CYS A 27 12.97 18.55 -21.98
N ALA A 28 12.22 19.01 -20.99
CA ALA A 28 12.50 18.67 -19.61
C ALA A 28 11.16 18.30 -18.96
N ALA A 29 10.72 17.07 -19.21
CA ALA A 29 9.84 16.41 -18.26
C ALA A 29 10.65 16.27 -16.95
N THR A 30 10.60 17.28 -16.10
CA THR A 30 11.07 17.16 -14.72
C THR A 30 10.13 16.18 -14.03
N SER A 31 10.49 14.89 -14.07
CA SER A 31 9.91 13.89 -13.20
C SER A 31 10.10 14.37 -11.76
N SER A 32 8.99 14.72 -11.12
CA SER A 32 8.92 14.99 -9.68
C SER A 32 9.18 13.69 -8.91
N ALA A 33 10.44 13.27 -8.87
CA ALA A 33 10.90 12.03 -8.22
C ALA A 33 11.15 12.21 -6.72
N ALA A 34 11.36 13.44 -6.25
CA ALA A 34 11.72 13.74 -4.86
C ALA A 34 10.62 13.38 -3.83
N PRO A 35 9.32 13.66 -4.05
CA PRO A 35 8.28 13.32 -3.09
C PRO A 35 8.07 11.80 -3.01
N ALA A 36 8.09 11.10 -4.15
CA ALA A 36 7.84 9.66 -4.21
C ALA A 36 8.95 8.85 -3.53
N ALA A 37 10.21 9.24 -3.71
CA ALA A 37 11.35 8.58 -3.05
C ALA A 37 11.31 8.76 -1.52
N ASN A 38 10.89 9.93 -1.04
CA ASN A 38 10.77 10.19 0.39
C ASN A 38 9.65 9.34 1.03
N VAL A 39 8.50 9.24 0.38
CA VAL A 39 7.39 8.38 0.84
C VAL A 39 7.83 6.91 0.85
N ALA A 40 8.52 6.44 -0.19
CA ALA A 40 8.99 5.06 -0.24
C ALA A 40 9.94 4.71 0.92
N THR A 41 10.83 5.65 1.25
CA THR A 41 11.74 5.51 2.40
C THR A 41 10.97 5.49 3.72
N ALA A 42 9.96 6.35 3.88
CA ALA A 42 9.14 6.42 5.08
C ALA A 42 8.36 5.11 5.33
N SER A 43 7.77 4.50 4.31
CA SER A 43 7.03 3.25 4.47
C SER A 43 7.92 2.08 4.89
N VAL A 44 9.14 1.99 4.35
CA VAL A 44 10.12 0.98 4.79
C VAL A 44 10.53 1.23 6.26
N GLN A 45 10.77 2.48 6.65
CA GLN A 45 11.07 2.86 8.03
C GLN A 45 9.92 2.51 9.00
N GLN A 46 8.67 2.58 8.55
CA GLN A 46 7.52 2.15 9.36
C GLN A 46 7.53 0.64 9.60
N LEU A 47 7.79 -0.18 8.57
CA LEU A 47 7.90 -1.64 8.77
C LEU A 47 9.04 -1.97 9.73
N ASP A 48 10.19 -1.31 9.59
CA ASP A 48 11.33 -1.46 10.51
C ASP A 48 10.95 -1.07 11.94
N THR A 49 10.21 0.02 12.12
CA THR A 49 9.73 0.46 13.44
C THR A 49 8.83 -0.59 14.08
N VAL A 50 7.92 -1.19 13.31
CA VAL A 50 7.06 -2.29 13.81
C VAL A 50 7.90 -3.52 14.15
N LEU A 51 8.86 -3.91 13.33
CA LEU A 51 9.73 -5.06 13.63
C LEU A 51 10.56 -4.85 14.89
N ARG A 52 11.12 -3.66 15.08
CA ARG A 52 11.89 -3.32 16.29
C ARG A 52 11.04 -3.21 17.55
N GLY A 53 9.76 -2.85 17.41
CA GLY A 53 8.81 -2.82 18.51
C GLY A 53 8.27 -4.20 18.91
N ALA A 54 8.55 -5.26 18.14
CA ALA A 54 8.07 -6.60 18.43
C ALA A 54 8.70 -7.16 19.72
N ALA A 55 7.87 -7.80 20.54
CA ALA A 55 8.30 -8.39 21.80
C ALA A 55 9.20 -9.61 21.55
N SER A 56 10.39 -9.62 22.16
CA SER A 56 11.38 -10.70 21.96
C SER A 56 10.91 -12.07 22.45
N ASN A 57 9.92 -12.12 23.35
CA ASN A 57 9.27 -13.35 23.84
C ASN A 57 8.08 -13.81 22.96
N ARG A 58 7.88 -13.20 21.78
CA ARG A 58 6.82 -13.52 20.80
C ARG A 58 7.40 -13.70 19.40
N PRO A 59 8.22 -14.73 19.17
CA PRO A 59 8.76 -14.97 17.84
C PRO A 59 7.61 -15.28 16.85
N VAL A 60 7.62 -14.54 15.74
CA VAL A 60 6.74 -14.76 14.59
C VAL A 60 7.63 -14.95 13.38
N SER A 61 7.46 -16.07 12.68
CA SER A 61 8.16 -16.33 11.42
C SER A 61 7.19 -16.20 10.27
N LEU A 62 7.59 -15.45 9.24
CA LEU A 62 6.86 -15.32 7.98
C LEU A 62 7.73 -15.86 6.85
N GLN A 63 7.18 -16.79 6.07
CA GLN A 63 7.85 -17.40 4.92
C GLN A 63 6.97 -17.23 3.69
N LEU A 64 7.58 -16.87 2.57
CA LEU A 64 6.91 -16.85 1.27
C LEU A 64 7.08 -18.21 0.60
N SER A 65 6.07 -18.67 -0.14
CA SER A 65 6.19 -19.89 -0.96
C SER A 65 7.26 -19.75 -2.05
N THR A 66 7.46 -18.52 -2.54
CA THR A 66 8.56 -18.13 -3.42
C THR A 66 8.99 -16.71 -3.07
N ASN A 67 10.28 -16.43 -3.16
CA ASN A 67 10.83 -15.09 -2.97
C ASN A 67 10.89 -14.28 -4.27
N GLN A 68 10.54 -14.88 -5.41
CA GLN A 68 10.55 -14.25 -6.72
C GLN A 68 9.27 -14.57 -7.50
N VAL A 69 8.66 -13.54 -8.09
CA VAL A 69 7.41 -13.64 -8.86
C VAL A 69 7.39 -12.67 -10.05
N ARG A 70 6.53 -12.95 -11.03
CA ARG A 70 6.11 -12.01 -12.08
C ARG A 70 4.73 -11.46 -11.75
N THR A 71 4.39 -10.31 -12.33
CA THR A 71 3.04 -9.76 -12.25
C THR A 71 2.02 -10.80 -12.73
N GLY A 72 0.98 -11.05 -11.93
CA GLY A 72 -0.04 -12.07 -12.19
C GLY A 72 0.20 -13.42 -11.51
N ASP A 73 1.42 -13.70 -11.05
CA ASP A 73 1.72 -14.93 -10.30
C ASP A 73 0.97 -14.97 -8.98
N THR A 74 0.65 -16.19 -8.55
CA THR A 74 0.03 -16.41 -7.23
C THR A 74 1.08 -16.32 -6.13
N LEU A 75 0.72 -15.61 -5.07
CA LEU A 75 1.52 -15.46 -3.86
C LEU A 75 0.95 -16.35 -2.76
N GLY A 76 1.85 -16.96 -1.99
CA GLY A 76 1.49 -17.73 -0.81
C GLY A 76 2.47 -17.44 0.33
N VAL A 77 1.97 -17.47 1.56
CA VAL A 77 2.76 -17.30 2.77
C VAL A 77 2.41 -18.33 3.83
N GLN A 78 3.41 -18.63 4.64
CA GLN A 78 3.27 -19.41 5.86
C GLN A 78 3.71 -18.54 7.03
N LEU A 79 2.76 -18.28 7.92
CA LEU A 79 2.96 -17.56 9.17
C LEU A 79 2.97 -18.58 10.30
N ARG A 80 3.99 -18.57 11.14
CA ARG A 80 4.02 -19.36 12.38
C ARG A 80 4.27 -18.44 13.56
N ALA A 81 3.49 -18.64 14.61
CA ALA A 81 3.64 -17.96 15.90
C ALA A 81 3.65 -19.00 17.02
N THR A 82 4.53 -18.84 17.99
CA THR A 82 4.56 -19.73 19.17
C THR A 82 3.42 -19.44 20.13
N ARG A 83 3.00 -18.17 20.21
CA ARG A 83 1.85 -17.75 21.01
C ARG A 83 0.63 -17.56 20.11
N GLY A 84 -0.53 -17.98 20.61
CA GLY A 84 -1.80 -17.70 19.96
C GLY A 84 -2.17 -16.22 20.04
N GLY A 85 -3.17 -15.81 19.27
CA GLY A 85 -3.61 -14.42 19.19
C GLY A 85 -4.32 -14.11 17.87
N HIS A 86 -4.25 -12.85 17.44
CA HIS A 86 -4.84 -12.36 16.21
C HIS A 86 -3.75 -11.95 15.21
N ALA A 87 -3.78 -12.55 14.02
CA ALA A 87 -2.81 -12.32 12.97
C ALA A 87 -3.25 -11.26 11.97
N TYR A 88 -2.28 -10.50 11.50
CA TYR A 88 -2.43 -9.45 10.49
C TYR A 88 -1.29 -9.59 9.49
N LEU A 89 -1.61 -9.51 8.21
CA LEU A 89 -0.63 -9.50 7.13
C LEU A 89 -0.74 -8.19 6.37
N PHE A 90 0.38 -7.50 6.25
CA PHE A 90 0.53 -6.28 5.47
C PHE A 90 1.49 -6.51 4.32
N GLN A 91 1.26 -5.81 3.22
CA GLN A 91 2.14 -5.79 2.06
C GLN A 91 2.54 -4.36 1.75
N LEU A 92 3.85 -4.15 1.62
CA LEU A 92 4.43 -2.98 0.99
C LEU A 92 4.83 -3.35 -0.44
N GLY A 93 4.18 -2.71 -1.41
CA GLY A 93 4.43 -2.90 -2.83
C GLY A 93 5.87 -2.57 -3.23
N THR A 94 6.28 -3.06 -4.41
CA THR A 94 7.61 -2.79 -4.99
C THR A 94 7.84 -1.33 -5.37
N ASP A 95 6.77 -0.54 -5.43
CA ASP A 95 6.83 0.91 -5.56
C ASP A 95 7.30 1.62 -4.26
N GLY A 96 7.47 0.85 -3.18
CA GLY A 96 7.96 1.29 -1.89
C GLY A 96 6.97 2.12 -1.08
N LYS A 97 5.81 2.48 -1.62
CA LYS A 97 4.85 3.43 -1.02
C LYS A 97 3.46 2.85 -0.80
N THR A 98 3.09 1.80 -1.54
CA THR A 98 1.77 1.19 -1.44
C THR A 98 1.75 0.19 -0.30
N LEU A 99 1.41 0.67 0.90
CA LEU A 99 1.14 -0.17 2.06
C LEU A 99 -0.33 -0.59 2.08
N SER A 100 -0.58 -1.88 2.26
CA SER A 100 -1.93 -2.44 2.30
C SER A 100 -2.04 -3.54 3.34
N MET A 101 -3.20 -3.69 3.97
CA MET A 101 -3.52 -4.85 4.81
C MET A 101 -4.17 -5.92 3.93
N VAL A 102 -3.51 -7.06 3.83
CA VAL A 102 -3.93 -8.19 3.00
C VAL A 102 -4.79 -9.18 3.79
N PHE A 103 -4.55 -9.29 5.10
CA PHE A 103 -5.30 -10.17 6.00
C PHE A 103 -5.41 -9.55 7.40
N PRO A 104 -6.57 -9.61 8.08
CA PRO A 104 -7.86 -10.07 7.55
C PRO A 104 -8.36 -9.18 6.40
N ASN A 105 -9.27 -9.70 5.57
CA ASN A 105 -9.89 -8.97 4.47
C ASN A 105 -11.40 -9.29 4.37
N ALA A 106 -12.07 -8.74 3.35
CA ALA A 106 -13.51 -8.88 3.17
C ALA A 106 -13.99 -10.32 2.91
N VAL A 107 -13.10 -11.20 2.44
CA VAL A 107 -13.40 -12.60 2.11
C VAL A 107 -12.96 -13.56 3.22
N ASP A 108 -11.89 -13.21 3.94
CA ASP A 108 -11.32 -14.02 5.02
C ASP A 108 -10.99 -13.15 6.24
N GLY A 109 -11.93 -13.15 7.19
CA GLY A 109 -11.83 -12.43 8.45
C GLY A 109 -11.37 -13.28 9.64
N ALA A 110 -11.19 -14.60 9.46
CA ALA A 110 -10.91 -15.52 10.55
C ALA A 110 -9.41 -15.48 10.92
N ASN A 111 -9.03 -14.43 11.65
CA ASN A 111 -7.64 -14.08 11.97
C ASN A 111 -7.13 -14.57 13.32
N HIS A 112 -7.96 -15.28 14.09
CA HIS A 112 -7.55 -15.90 15.34
C HIS A 112 -6.64 -17.12 15.07
N LEU A 113 -5.57 -17.24 15.85
CA LEU A 113 -4.58 -18.31 15.81
C LEU A 113 -4.45 -18.96 17.18
N ALA A 114 -4.51 -20.28 17.20
CA ALA A 114 -4.08 -21.03 18.37
C ALA A 114 -2.54 -20.98 18.51
N PRO A 115 -2.00 -21.19 19.73
CA PRO A 115 -0.56 -21.33 19.95
C PRO A 115 0.06 -22.42 19.05
N ASP A 116 1.34 -22.25 18.74
CA ASP A 116 2.17 -23.18 17.95
C ASP A 116 1.57 -23.61 16.60
N THR A 117 0.65 -22.81 16.05
CA THR A 117 -0.04 -23.11 14.80
C THR A 117 0.60 -22.37 13.62
N THR A 118 0.65 -23.05 12.48
CA THR A 118 1.03 -22.44 11.20
C THR A 118 -0.23 -22.02 10.44
N LEU A 119 -0.35 -20.73 10.15
CA LEU A 119 -1.35 -20.17 9.25
C LEU A 119 -0.79 -20.13 7.83
N VAL A 120 -1.47 -20.80 6.90
CA VAL A 120 -1.16 -20.75 5.47
C VAL A 120 -2.15 -19.83 4.79
N LEU A 121 -1.65 -18.84 4.06
CA LEU A 121 -2.46 -17.89 3.28
C LEU A 121 -1.98 -17.87 1.82
N PRO A 122 -2.88 -17.60 0.84
CA PRO A 122 -4.32 -17.44 1.02
C PRO A 122 -5.00 -18.79 1.35
N ARG A 123 -6.15 -18.74 2.03
CA ARG A 123 -7.04 -19.91 2.18
C ARG A 123 -7.84 -20.11 0.91
N GLU A 124 -8.51 -21.28 0.78
CA GLU A 124 -9.20 -21.71 -0.44
C GLU A 124 -10.18 -20.68 -1.05
N THR A 125 -10.75 -19.81 -0.22
CA THR A 125 -11.80 -18.85 -0.63
C THR A 125 -11.26 -17.62 -1.34
N TRP A 126 -9.94 -17.38 -1.36
CA TRP A 126 -9.36 -16.18 -1.96
C TRP A 126 -7.97 -16.43 -2.58
N ARG A 127 -7.48 -15.46 -3.33
CA ARG A 127 -6.13 -15.50 -3.93
C ARG A 127 -5.40 -14.21 -3.69
N MET A 128 -4.10 -14.33 -3.49
CA MET A 128 -3.16 -13.20 -3.49
C MET A 128 -2.35 -13.29 -4.78
N THR A 129 -2.26 -12.18 -5.51
CA THR A 129 -1.50 -12.13 -6.77
C THR A 129 -0.51 -10.97 -6.74
N ALA A 130 0.65 -11.19 -7.36
CA ALA A 130 1.64 -10.14 -7.57
C ALA A 130 1.09 -9.11 -8.55
N ARG A 131 1.20 -7.82 -8.21
CA ARG A 131 0.60 -6.71 -8.96
C ARG A 131 1.55 -5.50 -9.10
N GLY A 132 2.73 -5.57 -8.50
CA GLY A 132 3.68 -4.48 -8.51
C GLY A 132 4.48 -4.42 -9.81
N PRO A 133 5.16 -3.29 -10.09
CA PRO A 133 6.25 -3.26 -11.05
C PRO A 133 7.42 -4.14 -10.57
N ALA A 134 8.36 -4.43 -11.46
CA ALA A 134 9.59 -5.12 -11.09
C ALA A 134 10.34 -4.34 -10.00
N GLY A 135 10.78 -5.03 -8.95
CA GLY A 135 11.40 -4.41 -7.79
C GLY A 135 11.39 -5.29 -6.54
N LEU A 136 11.60 -4.66 -5.39
CA LEU A 136 11.60 -5.33 -4.08
C LEU A 136 10.43 -4.80 -3.25
N GLY A 137 9.54 -5.70 -2.85
CA GLY A 137 8.45 -5.46 -1.92
C GLY A 137 8.66 -6.23 -0.63
N TYR A 138 7.78 -6.01 0.34
CA TYR A 138 7.86 -6.64 1.65
C TYR A 138 6.49 -7.11 2.10
N MET A 139 6.46 -8.24 2.80
CA MET A 139 5.32 -8.66 3.59
C MET A 139 5.69 -8.62 5.06
N LEU A 140 4.83 -8.01 5.86
CA LEU A 140 4.96 -7.91 7.30
C LEU A 140 3.80 -8.65 7.94
N ALA A 141 4.11 -9.58 8.82
CA ALA A 141 3.13 -10.20 9.69
C ALA A 141 3.23 -9.64 11.10
N VAL A 142 2.08 -9.45 11.73
CA VAL A 142 1.94 -9.03 13.12
C VAL A 142 0.97 -9.98 13.82
N VAL A 143 1.31 -10.42 15.03
CA VAL A 143 0.42 -11.22 15.88
C VAL A 143 0.27 -10.55 17.24
N THR A 144 -0.97 -10.28 17.62
CA THR A 144 -1.34 -9.56 18.85
C THR A 144 -2.18 -10.43 19.77
N ASP A 145 -2.17 -10.20 21.09
CA ASP A 145 -3.01 -10.97 22.02
C ASP A 145 -4.49 -10.64 21.91
N GLN A 146 -4.77 -9.36 21.75
CA GLN A 146 -6.13 -8.82 21.71
C GLN A 146 -6.42 -8.35 20.29
N PRO A 147 -7.65 -8.51 19.81
CA PRO A 147 -8.00 -8.07 18.48
C PRO A 147 -7.80 -6.56 18.36
N LEU A 148 -7.08 -6.13 17.32
CA LEU A 148 -6.98 -4.73 16.92
C LEU A 148 -8.30 -4.24 16.34
N ASP A 149 -8.58 -2.95 16.51
CA ASP A 149 -9.65 -2.26 15.78
C ASP A 149 -9.30 -2.23 14.29
N LEU A 150 -9.97 -3.08 13.51
CA LEU A 150 -9.71 -3.24 12.08
C LEU A 150 -10.00 -1.96 11.30
N LEU A 151 -11.01 -1.20 11.69
CA LEU A 151 -11.39 0.02 10.97
C LEU A 151 -10.35 1.11 11.19
N ALA A 152 -9.91 1.29 12.43
CA ALA A 152 -8.83 2.22 12.76
C ALA A 152 -7.52 1.83 12.08
N LEU A 153 -7.17 0.53 12.12
CA LEU A 153 -5.95 0.01 11.50
C LEU A 153 -5.97 0.18 9.97
N GLN A 154 -7.10 -0.07 9.31
CA GLN A 154 -7.26 0.18 7.88
C GLN A 154 -7.14 1.67 7.54
N ALA A 155 -7.75 2.56 8.32
CA ALA A 155 -7.64 3.99 8.12
C ALA A 155 -6.19 4.48 8.28
N GLN A 156 -5.45 3.95 9.26
CA GLN A 156 -4.02 4.21 9.41
C GLN A 156 -3.26 3.78 8.15
N VAL A 157 -3.42 2.54 7.70
CA VAL A 157 -2.72 2.02 6.52
C VAL A 157 -3.03 2.83 5.26
N GLN A 158 -4.29 3.22 5.05
CA GLN A 158 -4.70 4.08 3.94
C GLN A 158 -4.08 5.47 4.00
N SER A 159 -3.80 5.99 5.21
CA SER A 159 -3.06 7.24 5.41
C SER A 159 -1.54 7.08 5.26
N GLY A 160 -1.05 5.88 4.90
CA GLY A 160 0.37 5.57 4.83
C GLY A 160 1.01 5.45 6.21
N LYS A 161 0.24 5.03 7.22
CA LYS A 161 0.67 4.89 8.61
C LYS A 161 0.48 3.45 9.10
N LEU A 162 1.43 2.95 9.88
CA LEU A 162 1.30 1.67 10.56
C LEU A 162 1.84 1.77 11.98
N GLU A 163 0.93 1.68 12.95
CA GLU A 163 1.25 1.64 14.38
C GLU A 163 0.50 0.48 15.00
N ILE A 164 1.22 -0.35 15.75
CA ILE A 164 0.63 -1.49 16.45
C ILE A 164 0.64 -1.16 17.95
N ALA A 165 -0.55 -1.13 18.54
CA ALA A 165 -0.72 -0.89 19.96
C ALA A 165 -0.50 -2.19 20.78
N GLY A 166 0.04 -2.04 21.99
CA GLY A 166 0.23 -3.15 22.92
C GLY A 166 1.41 -4.06 22.58
N ALA A 167 1.43 -5.25 23.20
CA ALA A 167 2.50 -6.22 23.00
C ALA A 167 2.18 -7.16 21.84
N TYR A 168 3.09 -7.26 20.87
CA TYR A 168 2.90 -8.07 19.66
C TYR A 168 4.19 -8.79 19.26
N GLY A 169 4.06 -9.84 18.46
CA GLY A 169 5.15 -10.42 17.69
C GLY A 169 5.08 -9.96 16.24
N ALA A 170 6.21 -9.93 15.54
CA ALA A 170 6.24 -9.57 14.12
C ALA A 170 7.28 -10.39 13.34
N GLY A 171 7.04 -10.57 12.05
CA GLY A 171 7.96 -11.23 11.12
C GLY A 171 7.89 -10.58 9.74
N LEU A 172 9.02 -10.49 9.04
CA LEU A 172 9.12 -9.86 7.73
C LEU A 172 9.62 -10.86 6.70
N ALA A 173 9.11 -10.76 5.48
CA ALA A 173 9.68 -11.42 4.32
C ALA A 173 9.79 -10.46 3.13
N ALA A 174 10.86 -10.57 2.37
CA ALA A 174 11.08 -9.78 1.16
C ALA A 174 10.60 -10.55 -0.08
N LEU A 175 9.89 -9.86 -0.96
CA LEU A 175 9.37 -10.40 -2.22
C LEU A 175 10.01 -9.63 -3.39
N ARG A 176 10.64 -10.34 -4.32
CA ARG A 176 11.16 -9.77 -5.55
C ARG A 176 10.15 -9.96 -6.68
N GLU A 177 9.63 -8.87 -7.21
CA GLU A 177 8.90 -8.94 -8.48
C GLU A 177 9.88 -8.70 -9.64
N VAL A 178 9.80 -9.52 -10.68
CA VAL A 178 10.59 -9.37 -11.91
C VAL A 178 9.69 -9.01 -13.08
N ALA A 179 10.31 -8.45 -14.12
CA ALA A 179 9.61 -8.15 -15.36
C ALA A 179 8.96 -9.42 -15.95
N PRO A 180 7.80 -9.29 -16.62
CA PRO A 180 7.10 -10.40 -17.26
C PRO A 180 7.95 -11.19 -18.25
#